data_AF-A0A9P6DDV3-F1
#
_entry.id   AF-A0A9P6DDV3-F1
#
_cell.length_a   1.000
_cell.length_b   1.000
_cell.length_c   1.000
_cell.angle_alpha   90.00
_cell.angle_beta   90.00
_cell.angle_gamma   90.00
#
_symmetry.space_group_name_H-M   'P 1'
#
loop_
_entity.id
_entity.type
_entity.pdbx_description
1 polymer ?
#
loop_
_entity_poly.entity_id
_entity_poly.type
_entity_poly.pdbx_seq_one_letter_code
_entity_poly.pdbx_strand_id
1 'polypeptide(L)' 'VCMKLPITTPFPGPRSVIVMDNACIHKNEEVIDLICSYGCHNEYLSLYSPDFSSIEQAFLVIKAHL' A
#
# COMPACT_ATOMS: atom_id res chain seq x y z
N VAL A 1 5.01 18.79 2.01
CA VAL A 1 4.58 17.78 3.00
C VAL A 1 5.72 16.76 3.11
N CYS A 2 6.18 16.41 4.32
CA CYS A 2 7.22 15.38 4.49
C CYS A 2 6.59 14.01 4.22
N MET A 3 6.89 13.42 3.06
CA MET A 3 6.43 12.08 2.72
C MET A 3 7.20 11.06 3.56
N LYS A 4 6.48 10.20 4.28
CA LYS A 4 7.07 9.14 5.13
C LYS A 4 6.42 7.81 4.78
N LEU A 5 7.23 6.77 4.69
CA LEU A 5 6.74 5.40 4.59
C LEU A 5 6.44 4.83 5.99
N PRO A 6 5.56 3.81 6.07
CA PRO A 6 5.42 2.99 7.27
C PRO A 6 6.72 2.26 7.62
N ILE A 7 6.74 1.52 8.73
CA ILE A 7 7.91 0.75 9.15
C ILE A 7 8.15 -0.40 8.15
N THR A 8 9.13 -0.22 7.27
CA THR A 8 9.50 -1.17 6.22
C THR A 8 10.94 -1.68 6.37
N THR A 9 11.29 -2.73 5.65
CA THR A 9 12.68 -3.15 5.41
C THR A 9 12.92 -3.34 3.92
N PRO A 10 14.18 -3.34 3.44
CA PRO A 10 14.46 -3.63 2.04
C PRO A 10 13.99 -5.03 1.60
N PHE A 11 13.56 -5.17 0.35
CA PHE A 11 13.14 -6.44 -0.25
C PHE A 11 14.37 -7.34 -0.50
N PRO A 12 14.29 -8.67 -0.26
CA PRO A 12 13.11 -9.49 0.07
C PRO A 12 12.86 -9.70 1.59
N GLY A 13 13.22 -8.74 2.43
CA GLY A 13 13.07 -8.82 3.90
C GLY A 13 11.62 -8.73 4.41
N PRO A 14 11.40 -8.87 5.73
CA PRO A 14 10.07 -8.77 6.32
C PRO A 14 9.51 -7.34 6.24
N ARG A 15 8.27 -7.18 5.77
CA ARG A 15 7.63 -5.85 5.54
C ARG A 15 8.33 -5.04 4.44
N SER A 16 8.74 -5.71 3.37
CA SER A 16 9.41 -5.07 2.24
C SER A 16 8.55 -4.86 1.00
N VAL A 17 7.28 -5.29 1.03
CA VAL A 17 6.34 -5.15 -0.08
C VAL A 17 5.23 -4.21 0.38
N ILE A 18 5.03 -3.14 -0.38
CA ILE A 18 3.89 -2.24 -0.23
C ILE A 18 2.83 -2.68 -1.23
N VAL A 19 1.65 -3.04 -0.71
CA VAL A 19 0.50 -3.42 -1.52
C VAL A 19 -0.51 -2.27 -1.52
N MET A 20 -0.86 -1.77 -2.69
CA MET A 20 -1.84 -0.69 -2.88
C MET A 20 -3.00 -1.16 -3.75
N ASP A 21 -4.16 -0.51 -3.62
CA ASP A 21 -5.24 -0.69 -4.59
C ASP A 21 -4.85 -0.09 -5.96
N ASN A 22 -5.53 -0.54 -7.01
CA ASN A 22 -5.17 -0.21 -8.39
C ASN A 22 -5.75 1.14 -8.87
N ALA A 23 -6.20 2.03 -7.98
CA ALA A 23 -6.70 3.32 -8.40
C ALA A 23 -5.58 4.16 -9.04
N CYS A 24 -5.93 4.93 -10.07
CA CYS A 24 -4.97 5.75 -10.82
C CYS A 24 -4.21 6.75 -9.92
N ILE A 25 -4.82 7.19 -8.82
CA ILE A 25 -4.21 8.10 -7.85
C ILE A 25 -3.00 7.49 -7.11
N HIS A 26 -2.89 6.16 -7.05
CA HIS A 26 -1.76 5.46 -6.40
C HIS A 26 -0.56 5.27 -7.32
N LYS A 27 -0.69 5.58 -8.62
CA LYS A 27 0.37 5.43 -9.62
C LYS A 27 1.18 6.71 -9.80
N ASN A 28 1.27 7.53 -8.75
CA ASN A 28 2.09 8.74 -8.76
C ASN A 28 3.58 8.35 -8.69
N GLU A 29 4.39 8.89 -9.60
CA GLU A 29 5.83 8.63 -9.69
C GLU A 29 6.57 8.98 -8.39
N GLU A 30 6.21 10.07 -7.71
CA GLU A 30 6.84 10.47 -6.45
C GLU A 30 6.68 9.42 -5.34
N VAL A 31 5.54 8.71 -5.35
CA VAL A 31 5.27 7.63 -4.38
C VAL A 31 6.11 6.40 -4.72
N ILE A 32 6.22 6.06 -6.00
CA ILE A 32 7.00 4.92 -6.48
C ILE A 32 8.49 5.14 -6.19
N ASP A 33 9.00 6.34 -6.47
CA ASP A 33 10.39 6.71 -6.21
C ASP A 33 10.72 6.67 -4.72
N LEU A 34 9.79 7.12 -3.88
CA LEU A 34 9.93 7.03 -2.43
C LEU A 34 10.03 5.58 -1.97
N ILE A 35 9.14 4.69 -2.43
CA ILE A 35 9.16 3.26 -2.09
C ILE A 35 10.49 2.62 -2.53
N CYS A 36 10.93 2.93 -3.75
CA CYS A 36 12.18 2.43 -4.31
C CYS A 36 13.40 2.91 -3.50
N SER A 37 13.40 4.18 -3.05
CA SER A 37 14.50 4.73 -2.24
C SER A 37 14.70 4.01 -0.89
N TYR A 38 13.67 3.36 -0.37
CA TYR A 38 13.72 2.53 0.85
C TYR A 38 14.05 1.06 0.54
N GLY A 39 14.36 0.72 -0.73
CA GLY A 39 14.60 -0.64 -1.19
C GLY A 39 13.37 -1.55 -1.12
N CYS A 40 12.17 -0.97 -1.04
CA CYS A 40 10.92 -1.71 -0.97
C CYS A 40 10.40 -2.03 -2.37
N HIS A 41 9.61 -3.09 -2.47
CA HIS A 41 8.91 -3.46 -3.70
C HIS A 41 7.47 -2.96 -3.65
N ASN A 42 6.94 -2.53 -4.79
CA ASN A 42 5.58 -2.03 -4.91
C ASN A 42 4.72 -2.98 -5.72
N GLU A 43 3.54 -3.32 -5.21
CA GLU A 43 2.56 -4.19 -5.86
C GLU A 43 1.17 -3.56 -5.84
N TYR A 44 0.43 -3.77 -6.93
CA TYR A 44 -0.95 -3.32 -7.04
C TYR A 44 -1.90 -4.51 -7.06
N LEU A 45 -3.03 -4.39 -6.38
CA LEU A 45 -4.08 -5.40 -6.47
C LEU A 45 -4.67 -5.47 -7.88
N SER A 46 -5.19 -6.64 -8.27
CA SER A 46 -6.00 -6.76 -9.49
C SER A 46 -7.26 -5.89 -9.39
N LEU A 47 -7.77 -5.45 -10.55
CA LEU A 47 -9.04 -4.72 -10.60
C LEU A 47 -10.16 -5.54 -9.96
N TYR A 48 -11.06 -4.85 -9.26
CA TYR A 48 -12.23 -5.45 -8.62
C TYR A 48 -11.90 -6.63 -7.69
N SER A 49 -10.77 -6.55 -6.99
CA SER A 49 -10.32 -7.54 -6.01
C SER A 49 -10.36 -7.01 -4.57
N PRO A 50 -11.52 -6.47 -4.10
CA PRO A 50 -11.62 -5.84 -2.79
C PRO A 50 -11.37 -6.82 -1.63
N ASP A 51 -11.66 -8.11 -1.85
CA ASP A 51 -11.45 -9.18 -0.87
C ASP A 51 -9.97 -9.35 -0.48
N PHE A 52 -9.05 -8.87 -1.32
CA PHE A 52 -7.60 -8.93 -1.09
C PHE A 52 -7.03 -7.64 -0.50
N SER A 53 -7.87 -6.64 -0.25
CA SER A 53 -7.47 -5.39 0.37
C SER A 53 -7.68 -5.46 1.89
N SER A 54 -6.58 -5.56 2.65
CA SER A 54 -6.63 -5.62 4.12
C SER A 54 -7.29 -4.39 4.75
N ILE A 55 -7.35 -3.26 4.05
CA ILE A 55 -8.01 -2.05 4.54
C ILE A 55 -9.53 -2.15 4.53
N GLU A 56 -10.12 -2.94 3.62
CA GLU A 56 -11.57 -3.14 3.55
C GLU A 56 -12.08 -3.85 4.80
N GLN A 57 -11.35 -4.85 5.30
CA GLN A 57 -11.69 -5.50 6.57
C GLN A 57 -11.70 -4.52 7.75
N ALA A 58 -10.71 -3.61 7.82
CA ALA A 58 -10.67 -2.58 8.84
C ALA A 58 -11.85 -1.61 8.70
N PHE A 59 -12.18 -1.18 7.48
CA PHE A 59 -13.31 -0.29 7.24
C PHE A 59 -14.66 -0.95 7.54
N LEU A 60 -14.82 -2.24 7.30
CA LEU A 60 -16.05 -2.98 7.68
C LEU A 60 -16.30 -2.87 9.17
N VAL A 61 -15.27 -3.06 10.01
CA VAL A 61 -15.38 -2.92 11.46
C VAL A 61 -15.78 -1.49 11.82
N ILE A 62 -15.11 -0.49 11.27
CA ILE A 62 -15.41 0.92 11.59
C ILE A 62 -16.85 1.26 11.19
N LYS A 63 -17.27 0.90 9.97
CA LYS A 63 -18.63 1.16 9.46
C LYS A 63 -19.72 0.44 10.27
N ALA A 64 -19.43 -0.73 10.85
CA ALA A 64 -20.38 -1.43 11.70
C ALA A 64 -20.61 -0.73 13.06
N HIS A 65 -19.72 0.18 13.46
CA HIS A 65 -19.78 0.94 14.72
C HIS A 65 -20.08 2.43 14.50
N LEU A 66 -20.43 2.83 13.27
CA LEU A 66 -20.89 4.18 12.89
C LEU A 66 -22.40 4.14 12.63
#